data_AF-A0A428WZZ2-F1
#
_entry.id   AF-A0A428WZZ2-F1
#
_cell.length_a   1.000
_cell.length_b   1.000
_cell.length_c   1.000
_cell.angle_alpha   90.00
_cell.angle_beta   90.00
_cell.angle_gamma   90.00
#
_symmetry.space_group_name_H-M   'P 1'
#
loop_
_entity.id
_entity.type
_entity.pdbx_description
1 polymer ?
#
loop_
_entity_poly.entity_id
_entity_poly.type
_entity_poly.pdbx_seq_one_letter_code
_entity_poly.pdbx_strand_id
1 'polypeptide(L)'
;MKTRLKRGIAAAAAVLAATTAVTIGAAGDSVAQATGLRAFGITGDGTLMATFTTDQPQVLNWVQTVMGLVGDKSLIGIDFRVQDGLLYGVGNAGGIYTISTPPPNPPVPTPVVAKKVSQLSVPLDGTTFGVDFNPAADRLRVISDNGQNLRHNLANNSTIADPYLTTPPVSGTTGGVTAAAYTNNDLDPGTGTTLFDLNTLTDQVVIQSPANNGTLAPTGALGVDAGLNAGLDIYSDLAGRKTVSNTAFAAVVPSGGSATLFSVNLLTGAAAVMPLGQFPLNITDVAIALDPDPNN
;
A
#
# COMPACT_ATOMS: atom_id res chain seq x y z
N MET A 1 71.57 21.77 44.17
CA MET A 1 72.07 23.16 43.98
C MET A 1 71.68 23.59 42.56
N LYS A 2 70.85 24.63 42.46
CA LYS A 2 70.50 25.44 41.28
C LYS A 2 69.56 24.83 40.22
N THR A 3 68.29 24.81 40.57
CA THR A 3 67.11 24.90 39.69
C THR A 3 67.13 26.21 38.91
N ARG A 4 66.93 26.19 37.58
CA ARG A 4 66.75 27.39 36.76
C ARG A 4 65.26 27.58 36.44
N LEU A 5 64.70 28.67 36.97
CA LEU A 5 63.43 29.27 36.55
C LEU A 5 63.54 29.73 35.08
N LYS A 6 62.51 29.44 34.28
CA LYS A 6 62.09 30.34 33.19
C LYS A 6 60.61 30.63 33.34
N ARG A 7 60.30 31.90 33.56
CA ARG A 7 58.96 32.49 33.47
C ARG A 7 58.59 32.62 31.99
N GLY A 8 57.38 32.22 31.64
CA GLY A 8 56.80 32.37 30.31
C GLY A 8 55.30 32.66 30.44
N ILE A 9 55.00 33.95 30.36
CA ILE A 9 53.78 34.71 30.06
C ILE A 9 52.49 33.90 29.73
N ALA A 10 51.40 34.33 30.38
CA ALA A 10 50.03 33.88 30.18
C ALA A 10 49.46 34.25 28.80
N ALA A 11 48.63 33.36 28.25
CA ALA A 11 47.59 33.72 27.27
C ALA A 11 46.33 32.93 27.63
N ALA A 12 45.36 33.60 28.24
CA ALA A 12 44.02 33.08 28.40
C ALA A 12 43.34 33.10 27.01
N ALA A 13 43.28 31.95 26.35
CA ALA A 13 42.48 31.79 25.15
C ALA A 13 41.01 31.64 25.58
N ALA A 14 40.24 32.71 25.43
CA ALA A 14 38.78 32.64 25.47
C ALA A 14 38.33 31.81 24.27
N VAL A 15 37.91 30.56 24.52
CA VAL A 15 37.26 29.74 23.50
C VAL A 15 35.83 30.27 23.35
N LEU A 16 35.62 31.08 22.31
CA LEU A 16 34.29 31.42 21.83
C LEU A 16 33.68 30.12 21.27
N ALA A 17 32.80 29.47 22.03
CA ALA A 17 31.98 28.40 21.50
C ALA A 17 30.93 29.03 20.56
N ALA A 18 31.25 29.10 19.27
CA ALA A 18 30.26 29.39 18.26
C ALA A 18 29.34 28.16 18.15
N THR A 19 28.21 28.20 18.85
CA THR A 19 27.10 27.27 18.60
C THR A 19 26.56 27.56 17.21
N THR A 20 27.06 26.87 16.19
CA THR A 20 26.33 26.74 14.93
C THR A 20 25.09 25.91 15.22
N ALA A 21 23.97 26.57 15.47
CA ALA A 21 22.68 25.93 15.38
C ALA A 21 22.51 25.48 13.92
N VAL A 22 22.69 24.18 13.67
CA VAL A 22 22.22 23.57 12.44
C VAL A 22 20.70 23.64 12.52
N THR A 23 20.13 24.62 11.85
CA THR A 23 18.71 24.58 11.52
C THR A 23 18.54 23.39 10.57
N ILE A 24 18.10 22.25 11.10
CA ILE A 24 17.51 21.20 10.28
C ILE A 24 16.27 21.88 9.70
N GLY A 25 16.38 22.35 8.46
CA GLY A 25 15.19 22.72 7.71
C GLY A 25 14.30 21.49 7.71
N ALA A 26 13.10 21.62 8.28
CA ALA A 26 12.08 20.62 8.05
C ALA A 26 11.97 20.49 6.53
N ALA A 27 12.37 19.32 6.00
CA ALA A 27 12.00 18.95 4.64
C ALA A 27 10.48 18.90 4.65
N GLY A 28 9.87 20.00 4.23
CA GLY A 28 8.49 19.97 3.79
C GLY A 28 8.50 19.14 2.51
N ASP A 29 8.34 17.84 2.65
CA ASP A 29 8.02 16.95 1.53
C ASP A 29 6.57 17.23 1.13
N SER A 30 6.33 18.41 0.56
CA SER A 30 5.17 18.65 -0.28
C SER A 30 5.55 18.23 -1.69
N VAL A 31 5.63 16.92 -1.91
CA VAL A 31 5.50 16.38 -3.26
C VAL A 31 4.12 16.83 -3.74
N ALA A 32 4.06 17.57 -4.84
CA ALA A 32 2.80 18.01 -5.41
C ALA A 32 1.98 16.75 -5.75
N GLN A 33 1.02 16.42 -4.89
CA GLN A 33 0.14 15.28 -5.07
C GLN A 33 -0.69 15.53 -6.33
N ALA A 34 -0.71 14.58 -7.26
CA ALA A 34 -1.63 14.61 -8.39
C ALA A 34 -3.06 14.81 -7.85
N THR A 35 -3.68 15.95 -8.16
CA THR A 35 -4.98 16.31 -7.61
C THR A 35 -6.05 15.41 -8.22
N GLY A 36 -6.63 14.53 -7.40
CA GLY A 36 -7.80 13.73 -7.74
C GLY A 36 -7.52 12.54 -8.64
N LEU A 37 -6.59 11.67 -8.25
CA LEU A 37 -6.37 10.39 -8.93
C LEU A 37 -7.63 9.56 -8.89
N ARG A 38 -8.00 8.97 -10.03
CA ARG A 38 -9.13 8.05 -10.10
C ARG A 38 -8.79 6.79 -9.32
N ALA A 39 -9.71 6.37 -8.46
CA ALA A 39 -9.56 5.19 -7.63
C ALA A 39 -10.84 4.38 -7.58
N PHE A 40 -10.68 3.16 -7.09
CA PHE A 40 -11.73 2.19 -6.85
C PHE A 40 -11.60 1.65 -5.44
N GLY A 41 -12.70 1.21 -4.86
CA GLY A 41 -12.66 0.52 -3.58
C GLY A 41 -13.83 -0.45 -3.46
N ILE A 42 -13.64 -1.44 -2.60
CA ILE A 42 -14.68 -2.40 -2.22
C ILE A 42 -15.08 -2.21 -0.77
N THR A 43 -16.36 -2.48 -0.47
CA THR A 43 -16.83 -2.48 0.91
C THR A 43 -16.24 -3.65 1.70
N GLY A 44 -16.20 -3.55 3.03
CA GLY A 44 -15.60 -4.60 3.87
C GLY A 44 -16.30 -5.96 3.86
N ASP A 45 -17.52 -6.05 3.31
CA ASP A 45 -18.17 -7.32 3.00
C ASP A 45 -17.85 -7.84 1.59
N GLY A 46 -17.13 -7.06 0.79
CA GLY A 46 -16.69 -7.35 -0.56
C GLY A 46 -17.78 -7.43 -1.62
N THR A 47 -18.99 -6.92 -1.32
CA THR A 47 -20.16 -7.07 -2.20
C THR A 47 -20.45 -5.84 -3.05
N LEU A 48 -20.01 -4.66 -2.61
CA LEU A 48 -20.15 -3.41 -3.36
C LEU A 48 -18.77 -2.90 -3.78
N MET A 49 -18.76 -2.25 -4.94
CA MET A 49 -17.60 -1.54 -5.46
C MET A 49 -17.99 -0.11 -5.77
N ALA A 50 -17.09 0.82 -5.47
CA ALA A 50 -17.24 2.25 -5.74
C ALA A 50 -16.08 2.77 -6.57
N THR A 51 -16.27 3.91 -7.23
CA THR A 51 -15.18 4.72 -7.79
C THR A 51 -15.29 6.15 -7.29
N PHE A 52 -14.13 6.77 -7.07
CA PHE A 52 -13.97 8.09 -6.50
C PHE A 52 -12.67 8.71 -7.02
N THR A 53 -12.41 9.96 -6.64
CA THR A 53 -11.09 10.58 -6.81
C THR A 53 -10.44 10.75 -5.45
N THR A 54 -9.12 10.56 -5.36
CA THR A 54 -8.38 10.56 -4.09
C THR A 54 -8.45 11.88 -3.32
N ASP A 55 -8.80 12.98 -3.98
CA ASP A 55 -9.03 14.30 -3.38
C ASP A 55 -10.45 14.49 -2.82
N GLN A 56 -11.41 13.65 -3.24
CA GLN A 56 -12.80 13.68 -2.78
C GLN A 56 -13.36 12.27 -2.49
N PRO A 57 -12.76 11.49 -1.58
CA PRO A 57 -13.24 10.15 -1.22
C PRO A 57 -14.66 10.15 -0.62
N GLN A 58 -15.13 11.29 -0.09
CA GLN A 58 -16.50 11.45 0.40
C GLN A 58 -17.57 11.45 -0.72
N VAL A 59 -17.18 11.58 -1.98
CA VAL A 59 -18.09 11.65 -3.14
C VAL A 59 -17.98 10.38 -3.98
N LEU A 60 -18.92 9.45 -3.78
CA LEU A 60 -19.00 8.22 -4.58
C LEU A 60 -19.98 8.42 -5.75
N ASN A 61 -19.45 8.82 -6.91
CA ASN A 61 -20.26 9.08 -8.11
C ASN A 61 -20.81 7.81 -8.77
N TRP A 62 -20.33 6.64 -8.34
CA TRP A 62 -20.79 5.34 -8.81
C TRP A 62 -20.53 4.31 -7.72
N VAL A 63 -21.58 3.56 -7.38
CA VAL A 63 -21.55 2.43 -6.45
C VAL A 63 -22.39 1.33 -7.08
N GLN A 64 -21.84 0.12 -7.19
CA GLN A 64 -22.49 -1.01 -7.84
C GLN A 64 -22.22 -2.30 -7.09
N THR A 65 -23.18 -3.22 -7.14
CA THR A 65 -23.00 -4.58 -6.64
C THR A 65 -22.06 -5.36 -7.56
N VAL A 66 -21.14 -6.11 -6.97
CA VAL A 66 -20.27 -7.05 -7.68
C VAL A 66 -21.11 -8.25 -8.13
N MET A 67 -21.17 -8.48 -9.44
CA MET A 67 -21.87 -9.62 -10.05
C MET A 67 -20.89 -10.54 -10.78
N GLY A 68 -21.31 -11.78 -11.06
CA GLY A 68 -20.52 -12.71 -11.90
C GLY A 68 -19.52 -13.59 -11.15
N LEU A 69 -19.48 -13.50 -9.81
CA LEU A 69 -18.70 -14.43 -8.98
C LEU A 69 -19.20 -15.88 -9.14
N VAL A 70 -18.26 -16.83 -9.26
CA VAL A 70 -18.55 -18.26 -9.47
C VAL A 70 -17.81 -19.10 -8.42
N GLY A 71 -18.55 -19.54 -7.42
CA GLY A 71 -18.03 -20.29 -6.25
C GLY A 71 -17.62 -19.36 -5.09
N ASP A 72 -17.30 -18.11 -5.40
CA ASP A 72 -17.05 -17.04 -4.45
C ASP A 72 -18.34 -16.24 -4.17
N LYS A 73 -18.43 -15.59 -3.02
CA LYS A 73 -19.59 -14.76 -2.61
C LYS A 73 -19.27 -13.27 -2.48
N SER A 74 -18.00 -12.95 -2.28
CA SER A 74 -17.50 -11.59 -2.13
C SER A 74 -16.06 -11.51 -2.61
N LEU A 75 -15.60 -10.30 -2.90
CA LEU A 75 -14.18 -10.00 -3.11
C LEU A 75 -13.49 -9.79 -1.76
N ILE A 76 -12.22 -10.19 -1.67
CA ILE A 76 -11.35 -9.98 -0.50
C ILE A 76 -10.26 -8.93 -0.76
N GLY A 77 -10.00 -8.59 -2.02
CA GLY A 77 -9.09 -7.54 -2.41
C GLY A 77 -9.10 -7.31 -3.93
N ILE A 78 -8.69 -6.12 -4.37
CA ILE A 78 -8.61 -5.69 -5.77
C ILE A 78 -7.30 -4.97 -6.06
N ASP A 79 -6.80 -5.10 -7.29
CA ASP A 79 -5.63 -4.34 -7.75
C ASP A 79 -5.54 -4.33 -9.29
N PHE A 80 -4.85 -3.33 -9.86
CA PHE A 80 -4.54 -3.23 -11.28
C PHE A 80 -3.30 -4.02 -11.67
N ARG A 81 -3.45 -4.86 -12.70
CA ARG A 81 -2.31 -5.55 -13.30
C ARG A 81 -1.69 -4.70 -14.41
N VAL A 82 -0.48 -4.19 -14.19
CA VAL A 82 0.24 -3.31 -15.13
C VAL A 82 0.42 -3.95 -16.52
N GLN A 83 0.55 -5.28 -16.62
CA GLN A 83 0.78 -5.99 -17.89
C GLN A 83 -0.37 -5.88 -18.89
N ASP A 84 -1.61 -5.71 -18.43
CA ASP A 84 -2.79 -5.62 -19.29
C ASP A 84 -3.70 -4.42 -18.98
N GLY A 85 -3.42 -3.68 -17.90
CA GLY A 85 -4.16 -2.50 -17.47
C GLY A 85 -5.56 -2.82 -16.92
N LEU A 86 -5.87 -4.09 -16.67
CA LEU A 86 -7.17 -4.50 -16.15
C LEU A 86 -7.17 -4.45 -14.63
N LEU A 87 -8.33 -4.13 -14.06
CA LEU A 87 -8.58 -4.35 -12.64
C LEU A 87 -8.87 -5.83 -12.40
N TYR A 88 -8.22 -6.39 -11.40
CA TYR A 88 -8.44 -7.74 -10.92
C TYR A 88 -8.99 -7.72 -9.50
N GLY A 89 -9.60 -8.83 -9.10
CA GLY A 89 -9.92 -9.08 -7.71
C GLY A 89 -9.85 -10.57 -7.35
N VAL A 90 -9.65 -10.83 -6.07
CA VAL A 90 -9.66 -12.18 -5.49
C VAL A 90 -10.95 -12.36 -4.71
N GLY A 91 -11.63 -13.49 -4.91
CA GLY A 91 -12.84 -13.86 -4.19
C GLY A 91 -12.55 -14.62 -2.90
N ASN A 92 -13.53 -14.65 -1.99
CA ASN A 92 -13.41 -15.29 -0.68
C ASN A 92 -13.30 -16.82 -0.67
N ALA A 93 -13.36 -17.48 -1.82
CA ALA A 93 -13.02 -18.89 -2.04
C ALA A 93 -11.78 -19.04 -2.95
N GLY A 94 -11.01 -17.97 -3.14
CA GLY A 94 -9.77 -17.94 -3.91
C GLY A 94 -9.95 -17.84 -5.43
N GLY A 95 -11.16 -17.57 -5.93
CA GLY A 95 -11.32 -17.28 -7.36
C GLY A 95 -10.60 -15.98 -7.74
N ILE A 96 -9.97 -15.93 -8.90
CA ILE A 96 -9.33 -14.71 -9.42
C ILE A 96 -10.14 -14.22 -10.61
N TYR A 97 -10.47 -12.94 -10.59
CA TYR A 97 -11.40 -12.31 -11.51
C TYR A 97 -10.77 -11.10 -12.18
N THR A 98 -11.05 -10.91 -13.47
CA THR A 98 -10.99 -9.56 -14.07
C THR A 98 -12.30 -8.84 -13.76
N ILE A 99 -12.24 -7.55 -13.46
CA ILE A 99 -13.38 -6.74 -13.03
C ILE A 99 -13.60 -5.60 -14.03
N SER A 100 -14.85 -5.42 -14.49
CA SER A 100 -15.20 -4.29 -15.35
C SER A 100 -15.20 -2.97 -14.57
N THR A 101 -14.63 -1.91 -15.15
CA THR A 101 -14.68 -0.55 -14.61
C THR A 101 -15.50 0.37 -15.51
N PRO A 102 -16.25 1.36 -14.96
CA PRO A 102 -16.94 2.35 -15.77
C PRO A 102 -15.93 3.22 -16.54
N PRO A 103 -16.33 3.85 -17.66
CA PRO A 103 -15.51 4.86 -18.32
C PRO A 103 -15.21 6.03 -17.36
N PRO A 104 -14.06 6.72 -17.52
CA PRO A 104 -13.59 7.69 -16.55
C PRO A 104 -14.51 8.90 -16.37
N ASN A 105 -15.21 9.39 -17.40
CA ASN A 105 -16.19 10.48 -17.26
C ASN A 105 -17.18 10.58 -18.45
N PRO A 106 -18.49 10.84 -18.20
CA PRO A 106 -19.18 10.65 -16.93
C PRO A 106 -19.38 9.15 -16.63
N PRO A 107 -19.37 8.72 -15.36
CA PRO A 107 -19.68 7.34 -15.02
C PRO A 107 -21.13 7.03 -15.40
N VAL A 108 -21.29 6.23 -16.46
CA VAL A 108 -22.58 5.61 -16.79
C VAL A 108 -22.82 4.51 -15.75
N PRO A 109 -24.06 4.27 -15.28
CA PRO A 109 -24.38 3.14 -14.39
C PRO A 109 -24.16 1.79 -15.11
N THR A 110 -22.90 1.41 -15.30
CA THR A 110 -22.49 0.11 -15.81
C THR A 110 -22.32 -0.83 -14.62
N PRO A 111 -22.91 -2.04 -14.65
CA PRO A 111 -22.71 -3.02 -13.59
C PRO A 111 -21.23 -3.36 -13.38
N VAL A 112 -20.87 -3.77 -12.16
CA VAL A 112 -19.59 -4.43 -11.89
C VAL A 112 -19.73 -5.90 -12.26
N VAL A 113 -19.06 -6.33 -13.32
CA VAL A 113 -19.02 -7.72 -13.74
C VAL A 113 -17.63 -8.29 -13.48
N ALA A 114 -17.56 -9.22 -12.53
CA ALA A 114 -16.40 -10.05 -12.28
C ALA A 114 -16.45 -11.27 -13.20
N LYS A 115 -15.38 -11.52 -13.96
CA LYS A 115 -15.21 -12.70 -14.80
C LYS A 115 -14.08 -13.54 -14.26
N LYS A 116 -14.38 -14.77 -13.83
CA LYS A 116 -13.37 -15.69 -13.30
C LYS A 116 -12.38 -16.05 -14.40
N VAL A 117 -11.10 -15.86 -14.12
CA VAL A 117 -9.98 -16.13 -15.04
C VAL A 117 -8.99 -17.14 -14.48
N SER A 118 -8.93 -17.29 -13.15
CA SER A 118 -8.10 -18.29 -12.49
C SER A 118 -8.68 -18.67 -11.11
N GLN A 119 -7.97 -19.54 -10.40
CA GLN A 119 -8.31 -20.04 -9.07
C GLN A 119 -7.01 -20.27 -8.28
N LEU A 120 -6.98 -19.81 -7.04
CA LEU A 120 -5.91 -20.17 -6.11
C LEU A 120 -5.94 -21.68 -5.84
N SER A 121 -4.81 -22.35 -6.01
CA SER A 121 -4.66 -23.78 -5.71
C SER A 121 -4.37 -24.06 -4.22
N VAL A 122 -4.11 -23.01 -3.44
CA VAL A 122 -3.93 -23.04 -2.00
C VAL A 122 -5.13 -22.34 -1.36
N PRO A 123 -5.84 -22.96 -0.41
CA PRO A 123 -6.94 -22.31 0.29
C PRO A 123 -6.49 -21.03 1.02
N LEU A 124 -7.39 -20.06 1.09
CA LEU A 124 -7.19 -18.86 1.92
C LEU A 124 -7.19 -19.24 3.40
N ASP A 125 -6.24 -18.68 4.15
CA ASP A 125 -6.10 -18.84 5.60
C ASP A 125 -6.09 -17.45 6.24
N GLY A 126 -7.17 -17.10 6.92
CA GLY A 126 -7.38 -15.76 7.48
C GLY A 126 -8.81 -15.26 7.29
N THR A 127 -9.06 -14.04 7.74
CA THR A 127 -10.34 -13.34 7.59
C THR A 127 -10.23 -12.00 6.88
N THR A 128 -9.06 -11.37 6.91
CA THR A 128 -8.75 -10.13 6.18
C THR A 128 -7.46 -10.31 5.38
N PHE A 129 -7.41 -9.68 4.21
CA PHE A 129 -6.41 -10.01 3.20
C PHE A 129 -5.92 -8.77 2.46
N GLY A 130 -4.62 -8.74 2.15
CA GLY A 130 -4.04 -7.79 1.20
C GLY A 130 -3.79 -8.48 -0.14
N VAL A 131 -4.10 -7.80 -1.24
CA VAL A 131 -3.99 -8.33 -2.61
C VAL A 131 -3.33 -7.29 -3.51
N ASP A 132 -2.25 -7.64 -4.19
CA ASP A 132 -1.53 -6.69 -5.06
C ASP A 132 -0.68 -7.40 -6.12
N PHE A 133 -0.55 -6.82 -7.31
CA PHE A 133 0.33 -7.30 -8.36
C PHE A 133 1.73 -6.72 -8.22
N ASN A 134 2.73 -7.60 -8.22
CA ASN A 134 4.11 -7.17 -8.46
C ASN A 134 4.31 -6.85 -9.96
N PRO A 135 4.58 -5.59 -10.35
CA PRO A 135 4.74 -5.21 -11.75
C PRO A 135 5.95 -5.87 -12.44
N ALA A 136 7.07 -6.02 -11.73
CA ALA A 136 8.29 -6.60 -12.29
C ALA A 136 8.21 -8.14 -12.43
N ALA A 137 7.58 -8.81 -11.47
CA ALA A 137 7.47 -10.27 -11.45
C ALA A 137 6.25 -10.81 -12.18
N ASP A 138 5.25 -9.97 -12.46
CA ASP A 138 3.93 -10.35 -12.97
C ASP A 138 3.30 -11.45 -12.11
N ARG A 139 3.25 -11.20 -10.79
CA ARG A 139 2.70 -12.14 -9.80
C ARG A 139 1.72 -11.42 -8.90
N LEU A 140 0.56 -12.03 -8.70
CA LEU A 140 -0.42 -11.60 -7.70
C LEU A 140 0.02 -12.08 -6.33
N ARG A 141 0.26 -11.17 -5.39
CA ARG A 141 0.48 -11.45 -3.97
C ARG A 141 -0.87 -11.48 -3.26
N VAL A 142 -1.04 -12.43 -2.34
CA VAL A 142 -2.16 -12.47 -1.41
C VAL A 142 -1.58 -12.75 -0.02
N ILE A 143 -1.78 -11.83 0.91
CA ILE A 143 -1.39 -12.00 2.32
C ILE A 143 -2.62 -11.96 3.24
N SER A 144 -2.47 -12.35 4.51
CA SER A 144 -3.59 -12.33 5.46
C SER A 144 -3.22 -11.96 6.89
N ASP A 145 -4.25 -11.66 7.69
CA ASP A 145 -4.20 -11.51 9.15
C ASP A 145 -3.61 -12.71 9.90
N ASN A 146 -3.64 -13.91 9.32
CA ASN A 146 -2.98 -15.10 9.89
C ASN A 146 -1.51 -15.24 9.47
N GLY A 147 -0.97 -14.25 8.73
CA GLY A 147 0.39 -14.25 8.20
C GLY A 147 0.54 -15.12 6.96
N GLN A 148 -0.55 -15.51 6.28
CA GLN A 148 -0.45 -16.25 5.03
C GLN A 148 0.28 -15.39 3.98
N ASN A 149 1.06 -16.04 3.12
CA ASN A 149 1.85 -15.35 2.09
C ASN A 149 1.84 -16.18 0.80
N LEU A 150 0.92 -15.86 -0.11
CA LEU A 150 0.74 -16.56 -1.38
C LEU A 150 1.23 -15.70 -2.54
N ARG A 151 1.76 -16.36 -3.57
CA ARG A 151 1.97 -15.74 -4.88
C ARG A 151 1.36 -16.59 -5.97
N HIS A 152 0.54 -15.97 -6.80
CA HIS A 152 -0.13 -16.62 -7.93
C HIS A 152 0.44 -16.14 -9.26
N ASN A 153 0.60 -17.07 -10.19
CA ASN A 153 1.04 -16.81 -11.56
C ASN A 153 -0.12 -17.06 -12.53
N LEU A 154 -0.66 -15.99 -13.11
CA LEU A 154 -1.73 -16.08 -14.11
C LEU A 154 -1.30 -16.75 -15.41
N ALA A 155 -0.02 -16.72 -15.77
CA ALA A 155 0.46 -17.30 -17.03
C ALA A 155 0.33 -18.83 -17.06
N ASN A 156 0.35 -19.49 -15.89
CA ASN A 156 0.23 -20.94 -15.78
C ASN A 156 -0.77 -21.40 -14.70
N ASN A 157 -1.55 -20.48 -14.13
CA ASN A 157 -2.57 -20.71 -13.11
C ASN A 157 -2.06 -21.52 -11.90
N SER A 158 -0.84 -21.21 -11.42
CA SER A 158 -0.26 -21.86 -10.25
C SER A 158 -0.17 -20.91 -9.06
N THR A 159 -0.52 -21.40 -7.86
CA THR A 159 -0.27 -20.69 -6.59
C THR A 159 0.86 -21.36 -5.85
N ILE A 160 1.79 -20.56 -5.34
CA ILE A 160 2.82 -21.00 -4.41
C ILE A 160 2.54 -20.37 -3.05
N ALA A 161 2.53 -21.21 -2.02
CA ALA A 161 2.58 -20.77 -0.64
C ALA A 161 4.05 -20.55 -0.26
N ASP A 162 4.43 -19.28 -0.08
CA ASP A 162 5.71 -18.92 0.49
C ASP A 162 5.64 -19.11 2.04
N PRO A 163 6.77 -19.03 2.76
CA PRO A 163 6.74 -19.05 4.22
C PRO A 163 5.81 -17.97 4.79
N TYR A 164 5.15 -18.30 5.90
CA TYR A 164 4.32 -17.36 6.66
C TYR A 164 5.12 -16.12 7.04
N LEU A 165 4.41 -14.99 7.16
CA LEU A 165 5.00 -13.72 7.53
C LEU A 165 5.64 -13.80 8.91
N THR A 166 6.80 -13.14 9.07
CA THR A 166 7.57 -13.08 10.32
C THR A 166 8.19 -11.69 10.46
N THR A 167 8.33 -11.21 11.70
CA THR A 167 8.98 -9.91 11.99
C THR A 167 10.20 -10.13 12.88
N PRO A 168 11.34 -10.61 12.32
CA PRO A 168 12.55 -10.81 13.11
C PRO A 168 12.97 -9.54 13.87
N PRO A 169 13.51 -9.68 15.10
CA PRO A 169 13.86 -10.92 15.76
C PRO A 169 12.70 -11.60 16.51
N VAL A 170 11.45 -11.12 16.37
CA VAL A 170 10.29 -11.75 17.01
C VAL A 170 10.09 -13.14 16.41
N SER A 171 10.04 -14.15 17.28
CA SER A 171 9.83 -15.53 16.89
C SER A 171 8.35 -15.82 16.60
N GLY A 172 8.11 -16.66 15.61
CA GLY A 172 6.76 -17.12 15.24
C GLY A 172 6.15 -16.32 14.09
N THR A 173 4.95 -16.71 13.70
CA THR A 173 4.18 -16.06 12.65
C THR A 173 3.72 -14.68 13.09
N THR A 174 3.94 -13.67 12.27
CA THR A 174 3.35 -12.35 12.42
C THR A 174 1.93 -12.37 11.89
N GLY A 175 0.96 -12.13 12.78
CA GLY A 175 -0.42 -11.88 12.39
C GLY A 175 -0.71 -10.39 12.22
N GLY A 176 -1.93 -10.08 11.77
CA GLY A 176 -2.44 -8.72 11.65
C GLY A 176 -1.96 -7.95 10.43
N VAL A 177 -1.36 -8.60 9.45
CA VAL A 177 -0.89 -7.94 8.21
C VAL A 177 -1.97 -8.06 7.15
N THR A 178 -2.68 -6.97 6.87
CA THR A 178 -3.99 -7.03 6.21
C THR A 178 -4.09 -6.22 4.93
N ALA A 179 -3.05 -5.45 4.58
CA ALA A 179 -2.95 -4.75 3.32
C ALA A 179 -1.54 -4.88 2.76
N ALA A 180 -1.38 -4.87 1.43
CA ALA A 180 -0.11 -5.02 0.74
C ALA A 180 -0.12 -4.16 -0.53
N ALA A 181 1.01 -3.56 -0.88
CA ALA A 181 1.16 -2.79 -2.13
C ALA A 181 2.62 -2.79 -2.61
N TYR A 182 2.84 -3.04 -3.90
CA TYR A 182 4.12 -2.89 -4.56
C TYR A 182 4.32 -1.46 -5.08
N THR A 183 5.54 -0.94 -4.92
CA THR A 183 5.95 0.29 -5.61
C THR A 183 6.21 0.05 -7.09
N ASN A 184 6.21 1.14 -7.87
CA ASN A 184 6.69 1.21 -9.25
C ASN A 184 5.84 0.39 -10.23
N ASN A 185 4.60 0.85 -10.43
CA ASN A 185 3.63 0.35 -11.39
C ASN A 185 4.01 0.69 -12.85
N ASP A 186 5.17 0.19 -13.28
CA ASP A 186 5.70 0.27 -14.63
C ASP A 186 6.21 -1.09 -15.16
N LEU A 187 6.67 -1.12 -16.41
CA LEU A 187 7.22 -2.32 -17.06
C LEU A 187 8.68 -2.11 -17.50
N ASP A 188 9.38 -1.12 -16.94
CA ASP A 188 10.80 -0.88 -17.24
C ASP A 188 11.64 -1.98 -16.56
N PRO A 189 12.41 -2.79 -17.31
CA PRO A 189 13.21 -3.87 -16.73
C PRO A 189 14.34 -3.39 -15.80
N GLY A 190 14.65 -2.10 -15.81
CA GLY A 190 15.59 -1.44 -14.90
C GLY A 190 14.95 -0.92 -13.62
N THR A 191 13.63 -0.99 -13.46
CA THR A 191 12.91 -0.58 -12.25
C THR A 191 12.59 -1.81 -11.38
N GLY A 192 13.10 -1.81 -10.14
CA GLY A 192 12.76 -2.84 -9.16
C GLY A 192 11.49 -2.47 -8.38
N THR A 193 10.89 -3.44 -7.69
CA THR A 193 9.68 -3.22 -6.87
C THR A 193 10.01 -3.47 -5.40
N THR A 194 9.41 -2.71 -4.49
CA THR A 194 9.42 -2.97 -3.05
C THR A 194 8.01 -3.26 -2.59
N LEU A 195 7.82 -4.31 -1.78
CA LEU A 195 6.55 -4.62 -1.16
C LEU A 195 6.45 -3.91 0.19
N PHE A 196 5.39 -3.14 0.37
CA PHE A 196 4.98 -2.59 1.65
C PHE A 196 3.68 -3.23 2.10
N ASP A 197 3.58 -3.50 3.39
CA ASP A 197 2.36 -4.00 4.00
C ASP A 197 1.92 -3.09 5.15
N LEU A 198 0.66 -3.25 5.55
CA LEU A 198 0.10 -2.63 6.74
C LEU A 198 -0.20 -3.69 7.79
N ASN A 199 0.49 -3.62 8.93
CA ASN A 199 0.17 -4.40 10.12
C ASN A 199 -0.80 -3.61 11.00
N THR A 200 -2.06 -4.01 11.01
CA THR A 200 -3.14 -3.37 11.75
C THR A 200 -3.21 -3.77 13.23
N LEU A 201 -2.49 -4.82 13.65
CA LEU A 201 -2.37 -5.14 15.08
C LEU A 201 -1.31 -4.28 15.78
N THR A 202 -0.30 -3.84 15.04
CA THR A 202 0.79 -3.01 15.58
C THR A 202 0.74 -1.56 15.11
N ASP A 203 -0.25 -1.19 14.29
CA ASP A 203 -0.36 0.11 13.63
C ASP A 203 0.93 0.55 12.95
N GLN A 204 1.47 -0.31 12.07
CA GLN A 204 2.75 -0.08 11.42
C GLN A 204 2.70 -0.36 9.93
N VAL A 205 3.32 0.52 9.16
CA VAL A 205 3.77 0.17 7.81
C VAL A 205 5.05 -0.65 7.96
N VAL A 206 5.13 -1.73 7.19
CA VAL A 206 6.28 -2.65 7.18
C VAL A 206 6.73 -2.87 5.73
N ILE A 207 8.02 -3.11 5.53
CA ILE A 207 8.56 -3.59 4.26
C ILE A 207 8.65 -5.12 4.34
N GLN A 208 8.15 -5.82 3.32
CA GLN A 208 8.33 -7.26 3.18
C GLN A 208 9.52 -7.55 2.26
N SER A 209 10.69 -7.80 2.85
CA SER A 209 11.94 -8.01 2.10
C SER A 209 12.86 -9.05 2.74
N PRO A 210 13.20 -10.15 2.04
CA PRO A 210 12.65 -10.56 0.74
C PRO A 210 11.17 -10.97 0.82
N ALA A 211 10.35 -10.55 -0.16
CA ALA A 211 8.91 -10.87 -0.19
C ALA A 211 8.64 -12.39 -0.10
N ASN A 212 9.37 -13.20 -0.87
CA ASN A 212 9.20 -14.66 -0.89
C ASN A 212 9.73 -15.35 0.37
N ASN A 213 10.42 -14.64 1.27
CA ASN A 213 10.83 -15.14 2.57
C ASN A 213 9.82 -14.77 3.67
N GLY A 214 8.83 -13.91 3.37
CA GLY A 214 7.85 -13.43 4.35
C GLY A 214 8.45 -12.60 5.48
N THR A 215 9.65 -12.02 5.29
CA THR A 215 10.33 -11.26 6.35
C THR A 215 9.88 -9.81 6.33
N LEU A 216 9.38 -9.33 7.47
CA LEU A 216 8.87 -7.97 7.66
C LEU A 216 9.87 -7.11 8.44
N ALA A 217 10.03 -5.87 7.99
CA ALA A 217 10.83 -4.84 8.65
C ALA A 217 9.98 -3.56 8.81
N PRO A 218 9.63 -3.17 10.05
CA PRO A 218 8.85 -1.94 10.27
C PRO A 218 9.55 -0.69 9.76
N THR A 219 8.80 0.18 9.08
CA THR A 219 9.28 1.52 8.67
C THR A 219 8.89 2.59 9.68
N GLY A 220 7.75 2.41 10.34
CA GLY A 220 7.34 3.19 11.51
C GLY A 220 5.85 3.09 11.78
N ALA A 221 5.41 3.85 12.79
CA ALA A 221 4.02 3.84 13.23
C ALA A 221 3.11 4.60 12.26
N LEU A 222 1.91 4.06 12.04
CA LEU A 222 0.86 4.67 11.23
C LEU A 222 0.38 5.99 11.84
N GLY A 223 0.35 6.08 13.17
CA GLY A 223 -0.18 7.24 13.89
C GLY A 223 -1.72 7.28 13.96
N VAL A 224 -2.37 6.22 13.46
CA VAL A 224 -3.81 5.96 13.52
C VAL A 224 -3.99 4.53 14.03
N ASP A 225 -4.93 4.32 14.95
CA ASP A 225 -5.34 2.99 15.44
C ASP A 225 -6.20 2.32 14.38
N ALA A 226 -5.61 1.43 13.60
CA ALA A 226 -6.24 0.78 12.47
C ALA A 226 -7.16 -0.35 12.91
N GLY A 227 -8.36 -0.40 12.33
CA GLY A 227 -9.24 -1.56 12.47
C GLY A 227 -8.65 -2.82 11.83
N LEU A 228 -9.30 -3.95 12.07
CA LEU A 228 -8.83 -5.26 11.62
C LEU A 228 -8.72 -5.42 10.09
N ASN A 229 -9.41 -4.58 9.32
CA ASN A 229 -9.37 -4.58 7.86
C ASN A 229 -8.93 -3.22 7.34
N ALA A 230 -7.99 -3.21 6.42
CA ALA A 230 -7.45 -2.02 5.79
C ALA A 230 -6.98 -2.34 4.36
N GLY A 231 -6.92 -1.30 3.53
CA GLY A 231 -6.39 -1.34 2.18
C GLY A 231 -5.17 -0.45 2.08
N LEU A 232 -4.25 -0.79 1.18
CA LEU A 232 -3.05 -0.05 0.88
C LEU A 232 -2.84 -0.17 -0.62
N ASP A 233 -2.58 0.95 -1.30
CA ASP A 233 -2.15 0.93 -2.69
C ASP A 233 -1.16 2.07 -2.94
N ILE A 234 -0.28 1.89 -3.92
CA ILE A 234 0.81 2.80 -4.27
C ILE A 234 0.67 3.21 -5.74
N TYR A 235 0.27 4.46 -5.93
CA TYR A 235 0.28 5.08 -7.25
C TYR A 235 1.72 5.41 -7.68
N SER A 236 2.03 5.22 -8.96
CA SER A 236 3.32 5.57 -9.55
C SER A 236 3.13 6.62 -10.64
N ASP A 237 3.77 7.77 -10.51
CA ASP A 237 3.86 8.74 -11.60
C ASP A 237 4.93 8.28 -12.60
N LEU A 238 4.59 8.27 -13.89
CA LEU A 238 5.49 7.84 -14.94
C LEU A 238 6.03 9.04 -15.74
N ALA A 239 7.31 9.01 -16.07
CA ALA A 239 7.90 9.85 -17.11
C ALA A 239 8.67 8.94 -18.09
N GLY A 240 8.33 9.00 -19.38
CA GLY A 240 8.91 8.11 -20.38
C GLY A 240 8.78 6.60 -20.05
N ARG A 241 7.61 6.16 -19.55
CA ARG A 241 7.26 4.78 -19.12
C ARG A 241 8.00 4.27 -17.89
N LYS A 242 8.67 5.15 -17.16
CA LYS A 242 9.43 4.79 -15.96
C LYS A 242 8.89 5.54 -14.76
N THR A 243 8.77 4.85 -13.63
CA THR A 243 8.34 5.45 -12.38
C THR A 243 9.35 6.49 -11.91
N VAL A 244 8.87 7.72 -11.65
CA VAL A 244 9.66 8.83 -11.11
C VAL A 244 9.26 9.20 -9.69
N SER A 245 8.03 8.90 -9.27
CA SER A 245 7.58 9.06 -7.88
C SER A 245 6.51 8.02 -7.54
N ASN A 246 6.39 7.74 -6.24
CA ASN A 246 5.34 6.89 -5.68
C ASN A 246 4.55 7.67 -4.64
N THR A 247 3.23 7.51 -4.64
CA THR A 247 2.32 8.06 -3.63
C THR A 247 1.46 6.94 -3.05
N ALA A 248 1.57 6.70 -1.75
CA ALA A 248 0.81 5.65 -1.08
C ALA A 248 -0.49 6.17 -0.46
N PHE A 249 -1.53 5.35 -0.56
CA PHE A 249 -2.85 5.61 -0.01
C PHE A 249 -3.29 4.43 0.85
N ALA A 250 -3.83 4.71 2.04
CA ALA A 250 -4.39 3.68 2.91
C ALA A 250 -5.85 3.96 3.20
N ALA A 251 -6.70 2.95 2.95
CA ALA A 251 -8.09 2.94 3.40
C ALA A 251 -8.16 2.22 4.74
N VAL A 252 -8.42 2.96 5.81
CA VAL A 252 -8.42 2.44 7.17
C VAL A 252 -9.77 2.71 7.80
N VAL A 253 -10.28 1.77 8.60
CA VAL A 253 -11.40 2.03 9.50
C VAL A 253 -10.81 2.23 10.90
N PRO A 254 -10.62 3.48 11.37
CA PRO A 254 -10.06 3.68 12.70
C PRO A 254 -10.95 3.06 13.77
N SER A 255 -10.38 2.65 14.90
CA SER A 255 -11.14 2.08 16.02
C SER A 255 -12.29 3.02 16.46
N GLY A 256 -13.52 2.52 16.39
CA GLY A 256 -14.74 3.30 16.69
C GLY A 256 -15.08 4.40 15.66
N GLY A 257 -14.34 4.47 14.55
CA GLY A 257 -14.49 5.45 13.48
C GLY A 257 -15.20 4.90 12.24
N SER A 258 -15.03 5.59 11.13
CA SER A 258 -15.54 5.21 9.81
C SER A 258 -14.40 5.07 8.82
N ALA A 259 -14.62 4.27 7.77
CA ALA A 259 -13.67 4.14 6.66
C ALA A 259 -13.18 5.49 6.17
N THR A 260 -11.87 5.68 6.17
CA THR A 260 -11.20 6.95 5.91
C THR A 260 -9.98 6.70 5.03
N LEU A 261 -9.78 7.55 4.02
CA LEU A 261 -8.61 7.50 3.15
C LEU A 261 -7.52 8.43 3.69
N PHE A 262 -6.30 7.91 3.79
CA PHE A 262 -5.11 8.64 4.18
C PHE A 262 -4.08 8.58 3.05
N SER A 263 -3.27 9.63 2.91
CA SER A 263 -1.94 9.48 2.31
C SER A 263 -0.97 8.96 3.38
N VAL A 264 -0.03 8.12 2.97
CA VAL A 264 0.93 7.47 3.88
C VAL A 264 2.36 7.69 3.40
N ASN A 265 3.24 8.07 4.32
CA ASN A 265 4.67 8.07 4.05
C ASN A 265 5.21 6.66 4.29
N LEU A 266 5.58 5.95 3.22
CA LEU A 266 6.04 4.56 3.29
C LEU A 266 7.31 4.37 4.13
N LEU A 267 8.21 5.36 4.17
CA LEU A 267 9.51 5.26 4.83
C LEU A 267 9.46 5.58 6.34
N THR A 268 8.52 6.42 6.76
CA THR A 268 8.29 6.71 8.18
C THR A 268 7.10 5.95 8.76
N GLY A 269 6.30 5.32 7.89
CA GLY A 269 5.03 4.67 8.18
C GLY A 269 3.88 5.61 8.49
N ALA A 270 4.12 6.91 8.63
CA ALA A 270 3.12 7.85 9.14
C ALA A 270 2.01 8.12 8.11
N ALA A 271 0.76 7.92 8.51
CA ALA A 271 -0.39 8.53 7.83
C ALA A 271 -0.35 10.05 8.00
N ALA A 272 -0.83 10.77 6.99
CA ALA A 272 -0.98 12.21 7.09
C ALA A 272 -1.91 12.59 8.25
N VAL A 273 -1.53 13.64 8.99
CA VAL A 273 -2.30 14.15 10.15
C VAL A 273 -3.73 14.52 9.75
N MET A 274 -3.90 15.07 8.55
CA MET A 274 -5.22 15.32 7.96
C MET A 274 -5.52 14.20 6.96
N PRO A 275 -6.60 13.44 7.14
CA PRO A 275 -7.03 12.47 6.14
C PRO A 275 -7.45 13.16 4.85
N LEU A 276 -7.41 12.43 3.74
CA LEU A 276 -7.94 12.89 2.46
C LEU A 276 -9.47 12.98 2.49
N GLY A 277 -10.11 12.11 3.30
CA GLY A 277 -11.51 12.24 3.65
C GLY A 277 -12.13 10.92 4.11
N GLN A 278 -13.31 11.04 4.71
CA GLN A 278 -14.10 9.91 5.17
C GLN A 278 -15.00 9.40 4.04
N PHE A 279 -15.01 8.09 3.80
CA PHE A 279 -15.92 7.46 2.86
C PHE A 279 -17.36 7.44 3.41
N PRO A 280 -18.39 7.58 2.54
CA PRO A 280 -19.79 7.41 2.95
C PRO A 280 -20.20 5.94 3.09
N LEU A 281 -19.33 5.01 2.68
CA LEU A 281 -19.48 3.56 2.83
C LEU A 281 -18.27 2.98 3.56
N ASN A 282 -18.41 1.77 4.10
CA ASN A 282 -17.31 1.05 4.75
C ASN A 282 -16.32 0.48 3.71
N ILE A 283 -15.62 1.34 2.97
CA ILE A 283 -14.58 0.95 2.02
C ILE A 283 -13.33 0.54 2.80
N THR A 284 -12.88 -0.70 2.63
CA THR A 284 -11.75 -1.27 3.39
C THR A 284 -10.62 -1.76 2.50
N ASP A 285 -10.78 -1.70 1.19
CA ASP A 285 -9.73 -2.01 0.23
C ASP A 285 -9.85 -1.06 -0.96
N VAL A 286 -8.71 -0.70 -1.57
CA VAL A 286 -8.61 0.33 -2.61
C VAL A 286 -7.61 -0.05 -3.69
N ALA A 287 -7.91 0.36 -4.92
CA ALA A 287 -6.99 0.30 -6.06
C ALA A 287 -7.06 1.63 -6.83
N ILE A 288 -5.94 2.33 -6.91
CA ILE A 288 -5.74 3.55 -7.66
C ILE A 288 -5.50 3.17 -9.12
N ALA A 289 -6.16 3.87 -10.04
CA ALA A 289 -5.96 3.63 -11.46
C ALA A 289 -4.49 3.91 -11.85
N LEU A 290 -3.95 3.07 -12.74
CA LEU A 290 -2.62 3.27 -13.33
C LEU A 290 -2.51 4.64 -14.01
N ASP A 291 -1.29 5.17 -14.08
CA ASP A 291 -1.00 6.44 -14.77
C ASP A 291 -1.47 6.37 -16.24
N PRO A 292 -2.44 7.25 -16.64
CA PRO A 292 -2.97 7.24 -18.00
C PRO A 292 -2.00 7.79 -19.05
N ASP A 293 -0.94 8.51 -18.65
CA ASP A 293 0.03 9.10 -19.58
C ASP A 293 1.45 8.57 -19.37
N PRO A 294 1.75 7.33 -19.83
CA PRO A 294 3.08 6.77 -19.71
C PRO A 294 4.11 7.45 -20.64
N ASN A 295 3.76 8.51 -21.39
CA ASN A 295 4.65 9.19 -22.33
C ASN A 295 4.96 10.65 -21.97
N ASN A 296 4.43 11.18 -20.87
CA ASN A 296 4.74 12.55 -20.44
C ASN A 296 6.27 12.77 -20.32
#